data_AF-A0A357QS23-F1
#
_entry.id   AF-A0A357QS23-F1
#
_cell.length_a   1.000
_cell.length_b   1.000
_cell.length_c   1.000
_cell.angle_alpha   90.00
_cell.angle_beta   90.00
_cell.angle_gamma   90.00
#
_symmetry.space_group_name_H-M   'P 1'
#
loop_
_entity.id
_entity.type
_entity.pdbx_description
1 polymer ?
#
loop_
_entity_poly.entity_id
_entity_poly.type
_entity_poly.pdbx_seq_one_letter_code
_entity_poly.pdbx_strand_id
1 'polypeptide(L)'
;MITPHNKIFRMFFGFLMVVTFGCSRAQELRKECDLCKQIKQKEVETTLINYVYNDKSVHISIEAENQLLKIKETLHHGFKFIECGCLENRLIYHLWCANDETFELEVKLVEDNHFTITGIQAADFAHP
;
A
#
# COMPACT_ATOMS: atom_id res chain seq x y z
N MET A 1 -11.47 -9.27 -59.91
CA MET A 1 -11.37 -9.74 -58.51
C MET A 1 -10.09 -9.19 -57.92
N ILE A 2 -10.19 -8.30 -56.93
CA ILE A 2 -9.39 -8.19 -55.70
C ILE A 2 -10.02 -7.01 -54.94
N THR A 3 -10.68 -7.36 -53.84
CA THR A 3 -11.55 -6.52 -53.01
C THR A 3 -10.72 -5.57 -52.13
N PRO A 4 -11.08 -4.28 -51.95
CA PRO A 4 -10.32 -3.33 -51.13
C PRO A 4 -10.66 -3.46 -49.62
N HIS A 5 -10.89 -4.68 -49.14
CA HIS A 5 -11.48 -4.93 -47.82
C HIS A 5 -10.48 -4.97 -46.65
N ASN A 6 -9.17 -4.86 -46.91
CA ASN A 6 -8.14 -5.25 -45.93
C ASN A 6 -7.46 -4.09 -45.17
N LYS A 7 -7.73 -2.82 -45.51
CA LYS A 7 -7.09 -1.67 -44.84
C LYS A 7 -7.94 -1.07 -43.72
N ILE A 8 -9.26 -1.05 -43.86
CA ILE A 8 -10.18 -0.46 -42.86
C ILE A 8 -10.29 -1.36 -41.62
N PHE A 9 -10.28 -2.68 -41.80
CA PHE A 9 -10.39 -3.64 -40.70
C PHE A 9 -9.19 -3.59 -39.73
N ARG A 10 -8.01 -3.23 -40.25
CA ARG A 10 -6.76 -3.16 -39.48
C ARG A 10 -6.63 -1.90 -38.62
N MET A 11 -7.31 -0.80 -39.01
CA MET A 11 -7.37 0.43 -38.20
C MET A 11 -8.36 0.32 -37.04
N PHE A 12 -9.47 -0.41 -37.20
CA PHE A 12 -10.46 -0.59 -36.14
C PHE A 12 -9.94 -1.44 -34.97
N PHE A 13 -9.19 -2.51 -35.24
CA PHE A 13 -8.61 -3.36 -34.19
C PHE A 13 -7.50 -2.68 -33.39
N GLY A 14 -6.77 -1.74 -34.00
CA GLY A 14 -5.75 -0.95 -33.28
C GLY A 14 -6.37 0.04 -32.30
N PHE A 15 -7.51 0.64 -32.65
CA PHE A 15 -8.20 1.59 -31.77
C PHE A 15 -8.92 0.89 -30.60
N LEU A 16 -9.43 -0.33 -30.81
CA LEU A 16 -10.12 -1.09 -29.76
C LEU A 16 -9.19 -1.55 -28.62
N MET A 17 -7.91 -1.84 -28.92
CA MET A 17 -6.92 -2.27 -27.94
C MET A 17 -6.51 -1.16 -26.94
N VAL A 18 -6.61 0.12 -27.33
CA VAL A 18 -6.23 1.24 -26.45
C VAL A 18 -7.30 1.51 -25.39
N VAL A 19 -8.56 1.17 -25.66
CA VAL A 19 -9.69 1.41 -24.74
C VAL A 19 -9.80 0.33 -23.65
N THR A 20 -9.20 -0.84 -23.85
CA THR A 20 -9.22 -1.95 -22.88
C THR A 20 -8.03 -1.98 -21.94
N PHE A 21 -7.04 -1.09 -22.08
CA PHE A 21 -6.14 -0.75 -20.97
C PHE A 21 -6.92 0.12 -19.99
N GLY A 22 -7.90 -0.52 -19.34
CA GLY A 22 -8.69 0.05 -18.29
C GLY A 22 -7.76 0.71 -17.30
N CYS A 23 -8.11 1.95 -16.92
CA CYS A 23 -7.63 2.56 -15.71
C CYS A 23 -7.57 1.48 -14.63
N SER A 24 -6.37 1.11 -14.18
CA SER A 24 -6.22 0.43 -12.90
C SER A 24 -7.00 1.28 -11.92
N ARG A 25 -8.20 0.84 -11.55
CA ARG A 25 -8.95 1.47 -10.47
C ARG A 25 -8.00 1.46 -9.29
N ALA A 26 -7.60 2.64 -8.82
CA ALA A 26 -6.98 2.75 -7.51
C ALA A 26 -7.90 1.98 -6.56
N GLN A 27 -7.39 0.92 -5.96
CA GLN A 27 -8.18 0.11 -5.04
C GLN A 27 -8.51 1.00 -3.85
N GLU A 28 -9.77 1.42 -3.75
CA GLU A 28 -10.21 2.25 -2.64
C GLU A 28 -10.13 1.45 -1.34
N LEU A 29 -9.38 2.01 -0.39
CA LEU A 29 -9.24 1.45 0.93
C LEU A 29 -10.60 1.41 1.63
N ARG A 30 -11.05 0.22 2.06
CA ARG A 30 -12.31 0.11 2.82
C ARG A 30 -12.08 0.61 4.24
N LYS A 31 -12.52 1.85 4.49
CA LYS A 31 -12.45 2.52 5.80
C LYS A 31 -13.27 1.76 6.86
N GLU A 32 -12.88 1.96 8.12
CA GLU A 32 -13.59 1.45 9.32
C GLU A 32 -13.82 -0.07 9.36
N CYS A 33 -12.91 -0.86 8.78
CA CYS A 33 -13.03 -2.30 8.83
C CYS A 33 -12.79 -2.87 10.24
N ASP A 34 -13.34 -4.05 10.52
CA ASP A 34 -13.23 -4.69 11.84
C ASP A 34 -11.78 -4.96 12.27
N LEU A 35 -10.85 -5.14 11.32
CA LEU A 35 -9.43 -5.31 11.62
C LEU A 35 -8.80 -4.05 12.24
N CYS A 36 -9.25 -2.84 11.87
CA CYS A 36 -8.81 -1.59 12.49
C CYS A 36 -9.21 -1.49 13.98
N LYS A 37 -10.23 -2.26 14.41
CA LYS A 37 -10.67 -2.32 15.80
C LYS A 37 -9.96 -3.43 16.59
N GLN A 38 -9.40 -4.42 15.90
CA GLN A 38 -8.73 -5.56 16.51
C GLN A 38 -7.27 -5.24 16.86
N ILE A 39 -6.56 -4.51 15.99
CA ILE A 39 -5.19 -4.07 16.24
C ILE A 39 -5.20 -2.60 16.65
N LYS A 40 -4.62 -2.27 17.81
CA LYS A 40 -4.50 -0.88 18.24
C LYS A 40 -3.43 -0.19 17.40
N GLN A 41 -3.80 0.87 16.68
CA GLN A 41 -2.87 1.69 15.90
C GLN A 41 -1.63 2.10 16.69
N LYS A 42 -1.78 2.45 17.97
CA LYS A 42 -0.65 2.82 18.85
C LYS A 42 0.41 1.73 19.01
N GLU A 43 0.01 0.45 18.98
CA GLU A 43 0.94 -0.67 19.08
C GLU A 43 1.75 -0.82 17.78
N VAL A 44 1.08 -0.68 16.63
CA VAL A 44 1.73 -0.66 15.31
C VAL A 44 2.71 0.51 15.19
N GLU A 45 2.28 1.71 15.60
CA GLU A 45 3.13 2.90 15.65
C GLU A 45 4.35 2.70 16.54
N THR A 46 4.16 2.12 17.73
CA THR A 46 5.27 1.82 18.65
C THR A 46 6.27 0.84 18.04
N THR A 47 5.78 -0.19 17.34
CA THR A 47 6.65 -1.14 16.62
C THR A 47 7.43 -0.44 15.51
N LEU A 48 6.77 0.39 14.70
CA LEU A 48 7.42 1.13 13.62
C LEU A 48 8.48 2.11 14.15
N ILE A 49 8.18 2.87 15.21
CA ILE A 49 9.13 3.76 15.90
C ILE A 49 10.34 2.96 16.41
N ASN A 50 10.11 1.81 17.05
CA ASN A 50 11.19 0.97 17.55
C ASN A 50 12.11 0.44 16.43
N TYR A 51 11.56 0.16 15.25
CA TYR A 51 12.38 -0.19 14.10
C TYR A 51 13.17 1.00 13.56
N VAL A 52 12.51 2.15 13.37
CA VAL A 52 13.10 3.35 12.75
C VAL A 52 14.20 3.96 13.62
N TYR A 53 14.01 4.03 14.94
CA TYR A 53 14.92 4.72 15.86
C TYR A 53 15.80 3.80 16.70
N ASN A 54 15.42 2.53 16.89
CA ASN A 54 16.11 1.61 17.80
C ASN A 54 16.56 0.28 17.14
N ASP A 55 16.42 0.14 15.82
CA ASP A 55 16.81 -1.07 15.06
C ASP A 55 16.15 -2.38 15.53
N LYS A 56 14.97 -2.30 16.18
CA LYS A 56 14.26 -3.49 16.66
C LYS A 56 13.27 -3.99 15.60
N SER A 57 13.45 -5.23 15.14
CA SER A 57 12.58 -5.89 14.14
C SER A 57 11.50 -6.81 14.73
N VAL A 58 11.19 -6.68 16.02
CA VAL A 58 10.12 -7.46 16.67
C VAL A 58 8.77 -7.11 16.02
N HIS A 59 7.95 -8.11 15.68
CA HIS A 59 6.67 -7.95 14.96
C HIS A 59 6.81 -7.38 13.54
N ILE A 60 7.96 -7.57 12.88
CA ILE A 60 8.19 -7.19 11.49
C ILE A 60 8.64 -8.43 10.71
N SER A 61 8.02 -8.70 9.56
CA SER A 61 8.43 -9.79 8.68
C SER A 61 9.77 -9.45 8.01
N ILE A 62 10.54 -10.47 7.59
CA ILE A 62 11.80 -10.25 6.85
C ILE A 62 11.57 -9.43 5.57
N GLU A 63 10.45 -9.68 4.89
CA GLU A 63 10.06 -8.93 3.69
C GLU A 63 9.82 -7.45 4.01
N ALA A 64 9.05 -7.17 5.07
CA ALA A 64 8.80 -5.81 5.53
C ALA A 64 10.07 -5.12 6.00
N GLU A 65 10.97 -5.82 6.70
CA GLU A 65 12.25 -5.29 7.15
C GLU A 65 13.11 -4.83 5.96
N ASN A 66 13.19 -5.62 4.90
CA ASN A 66 13.94 -5.26 3.69
C ASN A 66 13.34 -4.04 2.96
N GLN A 67 12.02 -3.88 3.01
CA GLN A 67 11.32 -2.74 2.42
C GLN A 67 11.48 -1.48 3.28
N LEU A 68 11.28 -1.61 4.59
CA LEU A 68 11.45 -0.56 5.57
C LEU A 68 12.89 -0.03 5.59
N LEU A 69 13.89 -0.88 5.43
CA LEU A 69 15.29 -0.47 5.38
C LEU A 69 15.56 0.54 4.26
N LYS A 70 14.88 0.41 3.11
CA LYS A 70 15.05 1.30 1.95
C LYS A 70 14.49 2.70 2.19
N ILE A 71 13.49 2.82 3.04
CA ILE A 71 12.76 4.07 3.33
C ILE A 71 12.99 4.56 4.77
N LYS A 72 13.89 3.91 5.51
CA LYS A 72 14.09 4.15 6.93
C LYS A 72 14.51 5.59 7.22
N GLU A 73 15.37 6.16 6.38
CA GLU A 73 15.80 7.56 6.50
C GLU A 73 14.62 8.51 6.32
N THR A 74 13.76 8.27 5.31
CA THR A 74 12.51 9.02 5.14
C THR A 74 11.66 8.99 6.42
N LEU A 75 11.45 7.80 6.99
CA LEU A 75 10.67 7.63 8.21
C LEU A 75 11.34 8.30 9.42
N HIS A 76 12.68 8.35 9.46
CA HIS A 76 13.43 8.97 10.56
C HIS A 76 13.19 10.48 10.67
N HIS A 77 12.93 11.15 9.54
CA HIS A 77 12.56 12.57 9.49
C HIS A 77 11.17 12.87 10.06
N GLY A 78 10.34 11.84 10.25
CA GLY A 78 9.02 11.93 10.86
C GLY A 78 7.94 11.39 9.95
N PHE A 79 6.98 10.67 10.56
CA PHE A 79 5.81 10.13 9.90
C PHE A 79 4.57 10.28 10.77
N LYS A 80 3.39 10.21 10.15
CA LYS A 80 2.09 10.25 10.81
C LYS A 80 1.16 9.22 10.20
N PHE A 81 0.43 8.51 11.05
CA PHE A 81 -0.69 7.67 10.63
C PHE A 81 -1.90 8.55 10.29
N ILE A 82 -2.38 8.45 9.07
CA ILE A 82 -3.48 9.27 8.53
C ILE A 82 -4.80 8.51 8.58
N GLU A 83 -4.80 7.28 8.09
CA GLU A 83 -6.00 6.47 7.93
C GLU A 83 -5.70 4.99 8.18
N CYS A 84 -6.70 4.28 8.69
CA CYS A 84 -6.73 2.83 8.77
C CYS A 84 -7.85 2.30 7.91
N GLY A 85 -7.58 1.23 7.17
CA GLY A 85 -8.63 0.51 6.47
C GLY A 85 -8.19 -0.88 6.04
N CYS A 86 -9.05 -1.55 5.29
CA CYS A 86 -8.79 -2.88 4.81
C CYS A 86 -8.74 -2.91 3.29
N LEU A 87 -7.75 -3.64 2.80
CA LEU A 87 -7.70 -4.08 1.41
C LEU A 87 -7.84 -5.59 1.40
N GLU A 88 -8.98 -6.08 0.91
CA GLU A 88 -9.36 -7.49 1.00
C GLU A 88 -9.38 -7.95 2.47
N ASN A 89 -8.48 -8.85 2.86
CA ASN A 89 -8.31 -9.33 4.24
C ASN A 89 -7.03 -8.80 4.91
N ARG A 90 -6.47 -7.71 4.40
CA ARG A 90 -5.24 -7.09 4.90
C ARG A 90 -5.55 -5.76 5.55
N LEU A 91 -5.01 -5.55 6.75
CA LEU A 91 -5.08 -4.26 7.43
C LEU A 91 -4.00 -3.36 6.83
N ILE A 92 -4.39 -2.18 6.37
CA ILE A 92 -3.51 -1.20 5.77
C ILE A 92 -3.61 0.10 6.57
N TYR A 93 -2.47 0.66 6.92
CA TYR A 93 -2.36 2.01 7.46
C TYR A 93 -1.74 2.94 6.42
N HIS A 94 -2.36 4.09 6.20
CA HIS A 94 -1.79 5.18 5.42
C HIS A 94 -0.85 6.00 6.29
N LEU A 95 0.39 6.13 5.84
CA LEU A 95 1.44 6.92 6.48
C LEU A 95 1.80 8.10 5.60
N TRP A 96 1.89 9.28 6.21
CA TRP A 96 2.45 10.47 5.58
C TRP A 96 3.76 10.85 6.25
N CYS A 97 4.78 11.13 5.45
CA CYS A 97 6.12 11.49 5.90
C CYS A 97 6.37 12.99 5.77
N ALA A 98 7.32 13.51 6.55
CA ALA A 98 7.65 14.94 6.59
C ALA A 98 8.15 15.53 5.25
N ASN A 99 8.54 14.68 4.30
CA ASN A 99 8.97 15.04 2.94
C ASN A 99 7.83 14.95 1.90
N ASP A 100 6.57 14.90 2.35
CA ASP A 100 5.37 14.73 1.52
C ASP A 100 5.26 13.37 0.80
N GLU A 101 6.12 12.40 1.13
CA GLU A 101 5.95 11.03 0.66
C GLU A 101 4.85 10.30 1.45
N THR A 102 4.12 9.44 0.74
CA THR A 102 2.98 8.70 1.27
C THR A 102 3.19 7.20 1.09
N PHE A 103 2.84 6.44 2.12
CA PHE A 103 3.06 5.00 2.17
C PHE A 103 1.85 4.24 2.70
N GLU A 104 1.73 3.00 2.27
CA GLU A 104 0.83 2.00 2.82
C GLU A 104 1.63 0.99 3.64
N LEU A 105 1.33 0.90 4.92
CA LEU A 105 1.88 -0.08 5.84
C LEU A 105 0.90 -1.25 5.99
N GLU A 106 1.32 -2.44 5.54
CA GLU A 106 0.52 -3.66 5.65
C GLU A 106 0.76 -4.35 7.00
N VAL A 107 -0.34 -4.71 7.66
CA VAL A 107 -0.33 -5.40 8.95
C VAL A 107 -1.24 -6.63 8.88
N LYS A 108 -0.81 -7.73 9.48
CA LYS A 108 -1.62 -8.94 9.66
C LYS A 108 -1.72 -9.31 11.13
N LEU A 109 -2.91 -9.75 11.52
CA LEU A 109 -3.11 -10.48 12.76
C LEU A 109 -2.40 -11.83 12.67
N VAL A 110 -1.72 -12.19 13.74
CA VAL A 110 -1.21 -13.54 14.02
C VAL A 110 -1.94 -14.08 15.25
N GLU A 111 -1.73 -15.36 15.57
CA GLU A 111 -2.40 -16.02 16.70
C GLU A 111 -2.21 -15.25 18.03
N ASP A 112 -3.14 -15.45 18.97
CA ASP A 112 -3.15 -14.82 20.29
C ASP A 112 -3.23 -13.28 20.31
N ASN A 113 -4.00 -12.67 19.40
CA ASN A 113 -4.17 -11.22 19.28
C ASN A 113 -2.87 -10.43 19.03
N HIS A 114 -1.82 -11.11 18.56
CA HIS A 114 -0.61 -10.44 18.13
C HIS A 114 -0.75 -9.94 16.69
N PHE A 115 0.18 -9.09 16.26
CA PHE A 115 0.27 -8.64 14.88
C PHE A 115 1.70 -8.74 14.36
N THR A 116 1.82 -8.67 13.03
CA THR A 116 3.08 -8.55 12.31
C THR A 116 2.91 -7.53 11.19
N ILE A 117 3.83 -6.59 11.09
CA ILE A 117 3.99 -5.72 9.92
C ILE A 117 4.55 -6.58 8.78
N THR A 118 3.82 -6.69 7.68
CA THR A 118 4.13 -7.62 6.58
C THR A 118 4.62 -6.95 5.31
N GLY A 119 4.46 -5.63 5.19
CA GLY A 119 5.03 -4.87 4.08
C GLY A 119 4.87 -3.37 4.24
N ILE A 120 5.59 -2.64 3.40
CA ILE A 120 5.41 -1.21 3.18
C ILE A 120 5.65 -0.88 1.71
N GLN A 121 4.77 -0.07 1.14
CA GLN A 121 4.86 0.36 -0.25
C GLN A 121 4.51 1.84 -0.39
N ALA A 122 5.07 2.50 -1.39
CA ALA A 122 4.64 3.84 -1.76
C ALA A 122 3.18 3.81 -2.19
N ALA A 123 2.43 4.84 -1.81
CA ALA A 123 1.02 4.96 -2.12
C ALA A 123 0.73 6.40 -2.57
N ASP A 124 -0.22 6.58 -3.48
CA ASP A 124 -0.62 7.90 -3.96
C ASP A 124 -1.95 8.29 -3.32
N PHE A 125 -1.89 9.06 -2.23
CA PHE A 125 -3.08 9.67 -1.61
C PHE A 125 -2.80 11.13 -1.22
N ALA A 126 -3.83 11.96 -1.31
CA ALA A 126 -3.72 13.35 -0.90
C ALA A 126 -3.64 13.46 0.63
N HIS A 127 -2.73 14.30 1.13
CA HIS A 127 -2.75 14.69 2.54
C HIS A 127 -4.08 15.41 2.84
N PRO A 128 -4.82 15.04 3.90
CA PRO A 128 -6.07 15.70 4.27
C PRO A 128 -5.87 17.14 4.76
#